data_AF-A0A2N2HDG3-F1
#
_entry.id   AF-A0A2N2HDG3-F1
#
_cell.length_a   1.000
_cell.length_b   1.000
_cell.length_c   1.000
_cell.angle_alpha   90.00
_cell.angle_beta   90.00
_cell.angle_gamma   90.00
#
_symmetry.space_group_name_H-M   'P 1'
#
loop_
_entity.id
_entity.type
_entity.pdbx_description
1 polymer ?
#
loop_
_entity_poly.entity_id
_entity_poly.type
_entity_poly.pdbx_seq_one_letter_code
_entity_poly.pdbx_strand_id
1 'polypeptide(L)'
;MAKERMNSVNPFGPEDVLELLLEKLSRRGVLLLQVPRFIKDVMNIISDNKSLPQGMVNHRLILLGWDERILDGYILELIRFLSESSANPYARGTAPFAGSQPKVGIAGENRLH
;
A
#
# COMPACT_ATOMS: atom_id res chain seq x y z
N MET A 1 20.88 34.86 12.40
CA MET A 1 19.42 34.81 12.16
C MET A 1 19.12 33.55 11.37
N ALA A 2 18.81 32.44 12.06
CA ALA A 2 18.43 31.20 11.41
C ALA A 2 16.91 31.22 11.19
N LYS A 3 16.49 31.20 9.93
CA LYS A 3 15.09 31.12 9.53
C LYS A 3 14.69 29.64 9.58
N GLU A 4 14.19 29.22 10.72
CA GLU A 4 13.59 27.89 10.91
C GLU A 4 12.38 27.78 9.97
N ARG A 5 12.53 26.98 8.91
CA ARG A 5 11.40 26.61 8.07
C ARG A 5 10.57 25.64 8.86
N MET A 6 9.41 26.12 9.29
CA MET A 6 8.29 25.35 9.83
C MET A 6 7.83 24.35 8.75
N ASN A 7 8.57 23.25 8.61
CA ASN A 7 8.05 22.05 7.99
C ASN A 7 6.93 21.59 8.91
N SER A 8 5.72 21.42 8.37
CA SER A 8 4.63 20.75 9.06
C SER A 8 5.04 19.29 9.21
N VAL A 9 5.88 18.99 10.21
CA VAL A 9 6.42 17.67 10.47
C VAL A 9 5.26 16.84 11.01
N ASN A 10 4.69 15.97 10.18
CA ASN A 10 4.02 14.79 10.72
C ASN A 10 5.06 14.08 11.57
N PRO A 11 4.90 13.95 12.89
CA PRO A 11 5.91 13.35 13.77
C PRO A 11 6.00 11.83 13.61
N PHE A 12 5.26 11.26 12.66
CA PHE A 12 5.09 9.83 12.45
C PHE A 12 5.75 9.42 11.13
N GLY A 13 6.65 8.44 11.21
CA GLY A 13 7.25 7.78 10.06
C GLY A 13 6.25 6.85 9.36
N PRO A 14 6.59 6.36 8.16
CA PRO A 14 5.78 5.37 7.45
C PRO A 14 5.60 4.06 8.26
N GLU A 15 6.55 3.72 9.13
CA GLU A 15 6.48 2.59 10.05
C GLU A 15 5.36 2.79 11.10
N ASP A 16 5.30 3.96 11.72
CA ASP A 16 4.23 4.31 12.69
C ASP A 16 2.84 4.27 12.04
N VAL A 17 2.76 4.70 10.78
CA VAL A 17 1.52 4.65 9.99
C VAL A 17 1.12 3.20 9.68
N LEU A 18 2.08 2.33 9.40
CA LEU A 18 1.81 0.91 9.18
C LEU A 18 1.30 0.22 10.44
N GLU A 19 1.91 0.49 11.60
CA GLU A 19 1.43 -0.02 12.89
C GLU A 19 0.01 0.46 13.19
N LEU A 20 -0.26 1.75 12.97
CA LEU A 20 -1.60 2.31 13.15
C LEU A 20 -2.64 1.69 12.20
N LEU A 21 -2.26 1.41 10.95
CA LEU A 21 -3.11 0.70 9.99
C LEU A 21 -3.40 -0.73 10.43
N LEU A 22 -2.39 -1.46 10.91
CA LEU A 22 -2.55 -2.83 11.42
C LEU A 22 -3.56 -2.85 12.58
N GLU A 23 -3.41 -1.93 13.54
CA GLU A 23 -4.34 -1.82 14.67
C GLU A 23 -5.77 -1.53 14.21
N LYS A 24 -5.95 -0.52 13.33
CA LYS A 24 -7.28 -0.09 12.88
C LYS A 24 -7.98 -1.12 12.02
N LEU A 25 -7.25 -1.78 11.13
CA LEU A 25 -7.79 -2.82 10.26
C LEU A 25 -8.17 -4.08 11.06
N SER A 26 -7.35 -4.44 12.06
CA SER A 26 -7.65 -5.55 12.98
C SER A 26 -8.95 -5.30 13.75
N ARG A 27 -9.17 -4.09 14.27
CA ARG A 27 -10.43 -3.70 14.94
C ARG A 27 -11.66 -3.77 14.02
N ARG A 28 -11.46 -3.75 12.70
CA ARG A 28 -12.51 -3.85 11.67
C ARG A 28 -12.66 -5.25 11.09
N GLY A 29 -12.00 -6.25 11.68
CA GLY A 29 -12.13 -7.66 11.29
C GLY A 29 -11.20 -8.09 10.16
N VAL A 30 -10.26 -7.25 9.73
CA VAL A 30 -9.22 -7.68 8.79
C VAL A 30 -8.16 -8.46 9.55
N LEU A 31 -7.93 -9.71 9.16
CA LEU A 31 -6.88 -10.52 9.77
C LEU A 31 -5.50 -9.92 9.47
N LEU A 32 -4.55 -10.01 10.39
CA LEU A 32 -3.19 -9.47 10.19
C LEU A 32 -2.54 -9.99 8.89
N LEU A 33 -2.77 -11.26 8.56
CA LEU A 33 -2.31 -11.90 7.31
C LEU A 33 -2.95 -11.32 6.04
N GLN A 34 -4.12 -10.71 6.16
CA GLN A 34 -4.88 -10.09 5.08
C GLN A 34 -4.52 -8.61 4.87
N VAL A 35 -3.98 -7.94 5.88
CA VAL A 35 -3.63 -6.50 5.82
C VAL A 35 -2.72 -6.15 4.63
N PRO A 36 -1.63 -6.91 4.34
CA PRO A 36 -0.80 -6.64 3.17
C PRO A 36 -1.59 -6.63 1.85
N ARG A 37 -2.51 -7.59 1.68
CA ARG A 37 -3.37 -7.67 0.50
C ARG A 37 -4.35 -6.50 0.47
N PHE A 38 -4.98 -6.19 1.59
CA PHE A 38 -5.93 -5.07 1.70
C PHE A 38 -5.28 -3.75 1.30
N ILE A 39 -4.11 -3.42 1.86
CA ILE A 39 -3.38 -2.18 1.56
C ILE A 39 -3.03 -2.13 0.06
N LYS A 40 -2.54 -3.24 -0.50
CA LYS A 40 -2.21 -3.34 -1.93
C LYS A 40 -3.44 -3.14 -2.82
N ASP A 41 -4.57 -3.73 -2.48
CA ASP A 41 -5.82 -3.59 -3.24
C ASP A 41 -6.29 -2.13 -3.24
N VAL A 42 -6.25 -1.45 -2.08
CA VAL A 42 -6.56 -0.01 -1.99
C VAL A 42 -5.59 0.82 -2.84
N MET A 43 -4.28 0.57 -2.74
CA MET A 43 -3.26 1.29 -3.52
C MET A 43 -3.47 1.12 -5.02
N ASN A 44 -3.80 -0.10 -5.48
CA ASN A 44 -4.11 -0.37 -6.88
C ASN A 44 -5.39 0.35 -7.33
N ILE A 45 -6.40 0.48 -6.46
CA ILE A 45 -7.63 1.19 -6.80
C ILE A 45 -7.37 2.69 -6.97
N ILE A 46 -6.55 3.29 -6.12
CA ILE A 46 -6.27 4.73 -6.12
C ILE A 46 -5.10 5.14 -7.03
N SER A 47 -4.34 4.18 -7.57
CA SER A 47 -3.19 4.47 -8.45
C SER A 47 -3.61 5.18 -9.73
N ASP A 48 -4.79 4.86 -10.26
CA ASP A 48 -5.30 5.45 -11.50
C ASP A 48 -5.91 6.84 -11.29
N ASN A 49 -6.41 7.10 -10.07
CA ASN A 49 -6.96 8.39 -9.70
C ASN A 49 -6.83 8.61 -8.19
N LYS A 50 -5.85 9.42 -7.80
CA LYS A 50 -5.55 9.72 -6.39
C LYS A 50 -6.70 10.40 -5.64
N SER A 51 -7.58 11.09 -6.37
CA SER A 51 -8.73 11.81 -5.82
C SER A 51 -10.02 10.99 -5.86
N LEU A 52 -9.93 9.66 -6.04
CA LEU A 52 -11.13 8.80 -6.03
C LEU A 52 -11.89 8.98 -4.70
N PRO A 53 -13.20 9.27 -4.72
CA PRO A 53 -13.97 9.41 -3.49
C PRO A 53 -14.06 8.05 -2.77
N GLN A 54 -14.10 8.09 -1.43
CA GLN A 54 -14.11 6.89 -0.58
C GLN A 54 -15.20 5.88 -1.00
N GLY A 55 -16.41 6.36 -1.33
CA GLY A 55 -17.51 5.49 -1.77
C GLY A 55 -17.17 4.66 -3.02
N MET A 56 -16.43 5.22 -3.98
CA MET A 56 -15.98 4.51 -5.17
C MET A 56 -14.88 3.49 -4.84
N VAL A 57 -13.98 3.82 -3.89
CA VAL A 57 -12.96 2.88 -3.43
C VAL A 57 -13.62 1.69 -2.73
N ASN A 58 -14.58 1.96 -1.83
CA ASN A 58 -15.36 0.93 -1.15
C ASN A 58 -16.10 0.02 -2.13
N HIS A 59 -16.77 0.61 -3.14
CA HIS A 59 -17.44 -0.18 -4.16
C HIS A 59 -16.48 -1.14 -4.88
N ARG A 60 -15.28 -0.67 -5.24
CA ARG A 60 -14.26 -1.54 -5.87
C ARG A 60 -13.71 -2.60 -4.92
N LEU A 61 -13.52 -2.28 -3.64
CA LEU A 61 -13.09 -3.25 -2.63
C LEU A 61 -14.12 -4.37 -2.43
N ILE A 62 -15.41 -4.06 -2.46
CA ILE A 62 -16.49 -5.05 -2.39
C ILE A 62 -16.39 -6.03 -3.57
N LEU A 63 -16.13 -5.52 -4.78
CA LEU A 63 -15.92 -6.37 -5.97
C LEU A 63 -14.69 -7.28 -5.85
N LEU A 64 -13.71 -6.92 -5.03
CA LEU A 64 -12.52 -7.73 -4.72
C LEU A 64 -12.72 -8.72 -3.55
N GLY A 65 -13.92 -8.74 -2.97
CA GLY A 65 -14.33 -9.64 -1.88
C GLY A 65 -14.09 -9.09 -0.48
N TRP A 66 -13.90 -7.77 -0.33
CA TRP A 66 -13.80 -7.12 0.98
C TRP A 66 -15.17 -6.68 1.50
N ASP A 67 -15.30 -6.58 2.81
CA ASP A 67 -16.51 -6.09 3.47
C ASP A 67 -16.68 -4.56 3.31
N GLU A 68 -17.94 -4.11 3.25
CA GLU A 68 -18.34 -2.72 3.01
C GLU A 68 -17.85 -1.72 4.10
N ARG A 69 -17.49 -2.20 5.31
CA ARG A 69 -17.19 -1.35 6.48
C ARG A 69 -15.71 -1.27 6.87
N ILE A 70 -14.83 -1.85 6.05
CA ILE A 70 -13.39 -1.91 6.38
C ILE A 70 -12.72 -0.55 6.14
N LEU A 71 -12.98 0.10 5.00
CA LEU A 71 -12.33 1.35 4.65
C LEU A 71 -13.20 2.56 5.05
N ASP A 72 -12.73 3.31 6.04
CA ASP A 72 -13.21 4.65 6.35
C ASP A 72 -12.31 5.72 5.72
N GLY A 73 -12.71 6.99 5.82
CA GLY A 73 -11.94 8.10 5.28
C GLY A 73 -10.56 8.23 5.93
N TYR A 74 -10.46 7.92 7.22
CA TYR A 74 -9.19 8.02 7.96
C TYR A 74 -8.17 6.99 7.48
N ILE A 75 -8.57 5.72 7.34
CA ILE A 75 -7.75 4.62 6.81
C ILE A 75 -7.36 4.91 5.36
N LEU A 76 -8.26 5.48 4.56
CA LEU A 76 -7.94 5.88 3.18
C LEU A 76 -6.83 6.93 3.14
N GLU A 77 -6.89 7.96 3.98
CA GLU A 77 -5.83 8.98 4.04
C GLU A 77 -4.49 8.41 4.53
N LEU A 78 -4.49 7.49 5.48
CA LEU A 78 -3.26 6.80 5.91
C LEU A 78 -2.64 5.99 4.75
N ILE A 79 -3.46 5.29 3.97
CA ILE A 79 -2.97 4.53 2.81
C ILE A 79 -2.47 5.46 1.70
N ARG A 80 -3.12 6.61 1.49
CA ARG A 80 -2.64 7.65 0.57
C ARG A 80 -1.29 8.19 1.00
N PHE A 81 -1.13 8.51 2.28
CA PHE A 81 0.16 8.94 2.84
C PHE A 81 1.25 7.90 2.59
N LEU A 82 0.98 6.61 2.83
CA LEU A 82 1.92 5.54 2.48
C LEU A 82 2.21 5.48 0.97
N SER A 83 1.20 5.65 0.11
CA SER A 83 1.40 5.60 -1.34
C SER A 83 2.34 6.68 -1.88
N GLU A 84 2.47 7.80 -1.16
CA GLU A 84 3.33 8.93 -1.50
C GLU A 84 4.72 8.83 -0.85
N SER A 85 4.88 7.96 0.15
CA SER A 85 6.15 7.75 0.85
C SER A 85 7.12 6.90 0.03
N SER A 86 8.38 7.35 -0.08
CA SER A 86 9.46 6.59 -0.72
C SER A 86 9.87 5.34 0.05
N ALA A 87 9.54 5.26 1.34
CA ALA A 87 9.81 4.10 2.20
C ALA A 87 8.62 3.13 2.28
N ASN A 88 7.67 3.23 1.36
CA ASN A 88 6.51 2.35 1.31
C ASN A 88 6.90 0.90 0.91
N PRO A 89 6.69 -0.09 1.80
CA PRO A 89 6.97 -1.50 1.47
C PRO A 89 6.01 -2.07 0.41
N TYR A 90 4.91 -1.38 0.12
CA TYR A 90 3.94 -1.78 -0.89
C TYR A 90 4.10 -1.03 -2.22
N ALA A 91 5.14 -0.20 -2.36
CA ALA A 91 5.38 0.52 -3.61
C ALA A 91 5.65 -0.46 -4.77
N ARG A 92 5.33 -0.01 -5.98
CA ARG A 92 5.49 -0.80 -7.21
C ARG A 92 6.98 -1.13 -7.40
N GLY A 93 7.37 -2.38 -7.15
CA GLY A 93 8.75 -2.87 -7.27
C GLY A 93 9.51 -3.07 -5.95
N THR A 94 8.94 -2.70 -4.79
CA THR A 94 9.58 -2.85 -3.47
C THR A 94 8.97 -3.94 -2.59
N ALA A 95 8.06 -4.76 -3.13
CA ALA A 95 7.36 -5.78 -2.35
C ALA A 95 8.35 -6.64 -1.53
N PRO A 96 8.36 -6.56 -0.17
CA PRO A 96 9.29 -7.32 0.66
C PRO A 96 9.01 -8.83 0.61
N PHE A 97 7.86 -9.22 0.06
CA PHE A 97 7.45 -10.62 -0.16
C PHE A 97 7.63 -11.10 -1.59
N ALA A 98 8.05 -10.24 -2.52
CA ALA A 98 8.53 -10.69 -3.83
C ALA A 98 9.96 -11.21 -3.61
N GLY A 99 10.05 -12.43 -3.06
CA GLY A 99 11.30 -13.17 -3.00
C GLY A 99 11.99 -13.05 -4.34
N SER A 100 13.26 -12.65 -4.32
CA SER A 100 14.16 -12.54 -5.45
C SER A 100 13.82 -13.59 -6.50
N GLN A 101 13.09 -13.22 -7.55
CA GLN A 101 13.00 -14.10 -8.71
C GLN A 101 14.41 -14.13 -9.29
N PRO A 102 15.11 -15.29 -9.30
CA PRO A 102 16.29 -15.39 -10.13
C PRO A 102 15.81 -15.10 -11.54
N LYS A 103 16.45 -14.10 -12.16
CA LYS A 103 16.32 -13.82 -13.58
C LYS A 103 16.80 -15.08 -14.29
N VAL A 104 15.87 -16.00 -14.58
CA VAL A 104 16.14 -17.17 -15.43
C VAL A 104 16.35 -16.57 -16.82
N GLY A 105 17.60 -16.19 -17.09
CA GLY A 105 18.08 -15.98 -18.43
C GLY A 105 17.92 -17.29 -19.15
N ILE A 106 16.91 -17.37 -20.00
CA ILE A 106 16.77 -18.43 -21.00
C ILE A 106 17.86 -18.16 -22.04
N ALA A 107 19.11 -18.47 -21.69
CA ALA A 107 20.18 -18.66 -22.66
C ALA A 107 19.92 -20.03 -23.29
N GLY A 108 19.14 -20.02 -24.38
CA GLY A 108 19.02 -21.17 -25.27
C GLY A 108 20.34 -21.36 -25.99
N GLU A 109 21.28 -22.05 -25.36
CA GLU A 109 22.29 -22.81 -26.07
C GLU A 109 21.59 -23.92 -26.86
N ASN A 110 21.66 -23.87 -28.18
CA ASN A 110 21.48 -25.05 -29.02
C ASN A 110 22.50 -25.04 -30.16
N ARG A 111 23.55 -25.81 -29.91
CA ARG A 111 24.45 -26.56 -30.79
C ARG A 111 23.95 -26.86 -32.21
N LEU A 112 24.94 -26.88 -33.11
CA LEU A 112 25.16 -27.77 -34.27
C LEU A 112 24.23 -27.60 -35.49
N HIS A 113 24.80 -27.04 -36.56
CA HIS A 113 25.00 -27.78 -37.81
C HIS A 113 26.15 -27.17 -38.62
#